data_AF-A0A066TVJ9-F1
#
_entry.id   AF-A0A066TVJ9-F1
#
_cell.length_a   1.000
_cell.length_b   1.000
_cell.length_c   1.000
_cell.angle_alpha   90.00
_cell.angle_beta   90.00
_cell.angle_gamma   90.00
#
_symmetry.space_group_name_H-M   'P 1'
#
loop_
_entity.id
_entity.type
_entity.pdbx_description
1 polymer ?
#
loop_
_entity_poly.entity_id
_entity_poly.type
_entity_poly.pdbx_seq_one_letter_code
_entity_poly.pdbx_strand_id
1 'polypeptide(L)'
;MSTDDSHHRHHAETLRAAMAGETGITEAALRTAAAARAAGGPPIAEPYDELARQIGAASYRVTDAEVDAVRQATGSDKAAFEIVMSASIGAGLARWDAAARVIAEATDAPA
;
A
#
# COMPACT_ATOMS: atom_id res chain seq x y z
N MET A 1 -10.49 -13.00 24.72
CA MET A 1 -9.68 -12.55 23.58
C MET A 1 -10.22 -11.20 23.16
N SER A 2 -9.44 -10.14 23.41
CA SER A 2 -9.95 -8.78 23.65
C SER A 2 -10.44 -8.11 22.36
N THR A 3 -11.51 -7.32 22.46
CA THR A 3 -12.13 -6.48 21.42
C THR A 3 -11.13 -5.65 20.59
N ASP A 4 -9.95 -5.39 21.14
CA ASP A 4 -8.88 -4.58 20.53
C ASP A 4 -8.32 -5.18 19.23
N ASP A 5 -8.10 -6.49 19.16
CA ASP A 5 -7.55 -7.16 17.97
C ASP A 5 -8.56 -7.16 16.79
N SER A 6 -9.87 -7.27 17.11
CA SER A 6 -10.93 -7.09 16.12
C SER A 6 -11.04 -5.66 15.58
N HIS A 7 -10.74 -4.66 16.41
CA HIS A 7 -10.76 -3.25 16.00
C HIS A 7 -9.62 -2.94 15.03
N HIS A 8 -8.40 -3.41 15.30
CA HIS A 8 -7.27 -3.19 14.39
C HIS A 8 -7.46 -3.86 13.03
N ARG A 9 -8.00 -5.08 12.98
CA ARG A 9 -8.38 -5.73 11.72
C ARG A 9 -9.41 -4.91 10.94
N HIS A 10 -10.45 -4.43 11.62
CA HIS A 10 -11.47 -3.58 11.00
C HIS A 10 -10.90 -2.27 10.44
N HIS A 11 -9.96 -1.64 11.14
CA HIS A 11 -9.29 -0.43 10.65
C HIS A 11 -8.42 -0.71 9.42
N ALA A 12 -7.70 -1.85 9.39
CA ALA A 12 -6.92 -2.27 8.23
C ALA A 12 -7.82 -2.50 6.99
N GLU A 13 -8.98 -3.15 7.17
CA GLU A 13 -9.98 -3.34 6.11
C GLU A 13 -10.58 -2.02 5.63
N THR A 14 -10.94 -1.14 6.56
CA THR A 14 -11.47 0.21 6.24
C THR A 14 -10.45 1.01 5.43
N LEU A 15 -9.17 0.94 5.77
CA LEU A 15 -8.11 1.61 5.02
C LEU A 15 -7.96 1.05 3.59
N ARG A 16 -8.05 -0.28 3.42
CA ARG A 16 -8.06 -0.90 2.08
C ARG A 16 -9.23 -0.40 1.24
N ALA A 17 -10.43 -0.39 1.82
CA ALA A 17 -11.63 0.07 1.13
C ALA A 17 -11.55 1.55 0.75
N ALA A 18 -11.04 2.41 1.65
CA ALA A 18 -10.86 3.83 1.37
C ALA A 18 -9.87 4.07 0.21
N MET A 19 -8.77 3.32 0.15
CA MET A 19 -7.78 3.41 -0.92
C MET A 19 -8.36 2.97 -2.29
N ALA A 20 -9.17 1.91 -2.28
CA ALA A 20 -9.82 1.35 -3.48
C ALA A 20 -11.10 2.11 -3.91
N GLY A 21 -11.56 3.09 -3.14
CA GLY A 21 -12.75 3.88 -3.45
C GLY A 21 -12.57 4.83 -4.64
N GLU A 22 -13.65 5.49 -5.05
CA GLU A 22 -13.72 6.31 -6.29
C GLU A 22 -13.39 7.81 -6.10
N THR A 23 -13.09 8.27 -4.88
CA THR A 23 -12.99 9.70 -4.56
C THR A 23 -11.65 10.37 -4.91
N GLY A 24 -10.70 9.62 -5.49
CA GLY A 24 -9.38 10.13 -5.88
C GLY A 24 -9.33 10.71 -7.30
N ILE A 25 -8.24 11.42 -7.61
CA ILE A 25 -7.96 11.93 -8.97
C ILE A 25 -7.51 10.80 -9.89
N THR A 26 -6.69 9.89 -9.36
CA THR A 26 -6.21 8.72 -10.10
C THR A 26 -7.31 7.67 -10.24
N GLU A 27 -7.16 6.74 -11.18
CA GLU A 27 -8.07 5.60 -11.27
C GLU A 27 -7.89 4.67 -10.06
N ALA A 28 -8.99 4.17 -9.50
CA ALA A 28 -8.95 3.23 -8.37
C ALA A 28 -8.12 1.97 -8.69
N ALA A 29 -8.17 1.51 -9.94
CA ALA A 29 -7.38 0.40 -10.43
C ALA A 29 -5.87 0.67 -10.33
N LEU A 30 -5.42 1.89 -10.69
CA LEU A 30 -4.01 2.28 -10.62
C LEU A 30 -3.52 2.35 -9.16
N ARG A 31 -4.31 2.96 -8.26
CA ARG A 31 -4.02 2.98 -6.83
C ARG A 31 -3.89 1.58 -6.24
N THR A 32 -4.84 0.70 -6.57
CA THR A 32 -4.84 -0.70 -6.10
C THR A 32 -3.64 -1.46 -6.64
N ALA A 33 -3.28 -1.24 -7.91
CA ALA A 33 -2.13 -1.86 -8.54
C ALA A 33 -0.80 -1.38 -7.90
N ALA A 34 -0.65 -0.08 -7.63
CA ALA A 34 0.51 0.46 -6.91
C ALA A 34 0.65 -0.08 -5.49
N ALA A 35 -0.48 -0.19 -4.76
CA ALA A 35 -0.50 -0.82 -3.43
C ALA A 35 -0.06 -2.29 -3.49
N ALA A 36 -0.63 -3.07 -4.42
CA ALA A 36 -0.26 -4.46 -4.62
C ALA A 36 1.22 -4.60 -5.00
N ARG A 37 1.72 -3.74 -5.89
CA ARG A 37 3.11 -3.75 -6.33
C ARG A 37 4.09 -3.53 -5.17
N ALA A 38 3.82 -2.55 -4.32
CA ALA A 38 4.62 -2.24 -3.14
C ALA A 38 4.55 -3.35 -2.05
N ALA A 39 3.49 -4.15 -2.06
CA ALA A 39 3.34 -5.35 -1.24
C ALA A 39 4.07 -6.59 -1.82
N GLY A 40 4.79 -6.46 -2.94
CA GLY A 40 5.47 -7.57 -3.62
C GLY A 40 4.64 -8.25 -4.71
N GLY A 41 3.52 -7.63 -5.11
CA GLY A 41 2.69 -8.07 -6.22
C GLY A 41 3.34 -7.88 -7.61
N PRO A 42 2.61 -8.20 -8.68
CA PRO A 42 3.15 -8.20 -10.04
C PRO A 42 3.55 -6.79 -10.50
N PRO A 43 4.49 -6.69 -11.47
CA PRO A 43 4.85 -5.41 -12.06
C PRO A 43 3.68 -4.68 -12.70
N ILE A 44 3.73 -3.35 -12.68
CA ILE A 44 2.76 -2.45 -13.30
C ILE A 44 3.46 -1.58 -14.38
N ALA A 45 2.73 -0.66 -15.01
CA ALA A 45 3.31 0.21 -16.03
C ALA A 45 4.31 1.21 -15.42
N GLU A 46 5.40 1.50 -16.13
CA GLU A 46 6.28 2.62 -15.78
C GLU A 46 5.57 3.97 -15.99
N PRO A 47 5.87 5.01 -15.18
CA PRO A 47 6.88 5.06 -14.10
C PRO A 47 6.38 4.55 -12.74
N TYR A 48 5.17 3.99 -12.67
CA TYR A 48 4.54 3.60 -11.41
C TYR A 48 5.19 2.37 -10.78
N ASP A 49 5.71 1.45 -11.59
CA ASP A 49 6.36 0.23 -11.11
C ASP A 49 7.55 0.53 -10.23
N GLU A 50 8.50 1.30 -10.76
CA GLU A 50 9.75 1.57 -10.09
C GLU A 50 9.52 2.29 -8.76
N LEU A 51 8.68 3.33 -8.76
CA LEU A 51 8.35 4.05 -7.53
C LEU A 51 7.66 3.14 -6.50
N ALA A 52 6.64 2.37 -6.90
CA ALA A 52 5.91 1.49 -5.97
C ALA A 52 6.80 0.37 -5.42
N ARG A 53 7.64 -0.22 -6.27
CA ARG A 53 8.66 -1.21 -5.88
C ARG A 53 9.63 -0.62 -4.86
N GLN A 54 10.15 0.57 -5.13
CA GLN A 54 11.14 1.24 -4.30
C GLN A 54 10.56 1.64 -2.94
N ILE A 55 9.32 2.14 -2.90
CA ILE A 55 8.59 2.42 -1.66
C ILE A 55 8.43 1.15 -0.82
N GLY A 56 8.03 0.04 -1.43
CA GLY A 56 7.82 -1.23 -0.73
C GLY A 56 9.11 -1.84 -0.15
N ALA A 57 10.22 -1.72 -0.89
CA ALA A 57 11.50 -2.34 -0.56
C ALA A 57 12.41 -1.46 0.31
N ALA A 58 12.57 -0.18 -0.03
CA ALA A 58 13.48 0.76 0.61
C ALA A 58 13.05 2.21 0.38
N SER A 59 11.94 2.61 1.01
CA SER A 59 11.36 3.96 0.89
C SER A 59 12.33 5.10 1.18
N TYR A 60 13.29 4.88 2.09
CA TYR A 60 14.34 5.85 2.42
C TYR A 60 15.35 6.12 1.28
N ARG A 61 15.27 5.36 0.19
CA ARG A 61 16.09 5.53 -1.03
C ARG A 61 15.27 6.05 -2.22
N VAL A 62 13.97 6.31 -2.03
CA VAL A 62 13.18 6.97 -3.08
C VAL A 62 13.78 8.33 -3.38
N THR A 63 13.90 8.62 -4.66
CA THR A 63 14.57 9.81 -5.21
C THR A 63 13.55 10.80 -5.75
N ASP A 64 13.95 12.07 -5.81
CA ASP A 64 13.14 13.11 -6.45
C ASP A 64 12.85 12.80 -7.91
N ALA A 65 13.76 12.10 -8.62
CA ALA A 65 13.57 11.72 -10.02
C ALA A 65 12.45 10.68 -10.20
N GLU A 66 12.34 9.69 -9.31
CA GLU A 66 11.24 8.70 -9.36
C GLU A 66 9.89 9.36 -9.06
N VAL A 67 9.86 10.26 -8.07
CA VAL A 67 8.65 11.02 -7.74
C VAL A 67 8.26 11.95 -8.89
N ASP A 68 9.22 12.66 -9.48
CA ASP A 68 8.97 13.56 -10.61
C ASP A 68 8.50 12.82 -11.86
N ALA A 69 9.02 11.62 -12.15
CA ALA A 69 8.54 10.81 -13.26
C ALA A 69 7.05 10.46 -13.11
N VAL A 70 6.62 10.02 -11.92
CA VAL A 70 5.20 9.74 -11.63
C VAL A 70 4.36 11.02 -11.65
N ARG A 71 4.90 12.14 -11.17
CA ARG A 71 4.25 13.45 -11.23
C ARG A 71 4.02 13.91 -12.66
N GLN A 72 4.99 13.73 -13.54
CA GLN A 72 4.83 14.01 -14.98
C GLN A 72 3.81 13.09 -15.63
N ALA A 73 3.82 11.79 -15.32
CA ALA A 73 2.88 10.81 -15.89
C ALA A 73 1.43 11.04 -15.43
N THR A 74 1.23 11.49 -14.19
CA THR A 74 -0.09 11.80 -13.63
C THR A 74 -0.57 13.22 -13.91
N GLY A 75 0.35 14.13 -14.29
CA GLY A 75 0.06 15.53 -14.57
C GLY A 75 -0.32 16.38 -13.36
N SER A 76 -0.17 15.86 -12.13
CA SER A 76 -0.55 16.58 -10.91
C SER A 76 0.20 16.08 -9.67
N ASP A 77 0.64 17.00 -8.83
CA ASP A 77 1.25 16.69 -7.52
C ASP A 77 0.30 15.88 -6.63
N LYS A 78 -1.00 16.21 -6.64
CA LYS A 78 -2.00 15.48 -5.85
C LYS A 78 -2.19 14.06 -6.37
N ALA A 79 -2.20 13.87 -7.68
CA ALA A 79 -2.32 12.53 -8.28
C ALA A 79 -1.06 11.68 -8.01
N ALA A 80 0.14 12.26 -8.09
CA ALA A 80 1.38 11.60 -7.70
C ALA A 80 1.38 11.20 -6.22
N PHE A 81 0.90 12.08 -5.35
CA PHE A 81 0.75 11.80 -3.93
C PHE A 81 -0.18 10.62 -3.66
N GLU A 82 -1.30 10.50 -4.41
CA GLU A 82 -2.19 9.35 -4.30
C GLU A 82 -1.46 8.03 -4.60
N ILE A 83 -0.57 8.00 -5.61
CA ILE A 83 0.24 6.81 -5.91
C ILE A 83 1.22 6.49 -4.77
N VAL A 84 1.94 7.49 -4.25
CA VAL A 84 2.87 7.32 -3.12
C VAL A 84 2.14 6.79 -1.88
N MET A 85 0.97 7.36 -1.57
CA MET A 85 0.14 6.92 -0.46
C MET A 85 -0.37 5.50 -0.65
N SER A 86 -0.88 5.15 -1.83
CA SER A 86 -1.33 3.80 -2.14
C SER A 86 -0.21 2.77 -2.00
N ALA A 87 0.97 3.04 -2.55
CA ALA A 87 2.14 2.18 -2.40
C ALA A 87 2.53 2.01 -0.92
N SER A 88 2.57 3.11 -0.16
CA SER A 88 2.90 3.09 1.27
C SER A 88 1.88 2.29 2.10
N ILE A 89 0.58 2.47 1.81
CA ILE A 89 -0.51 1.70 2.43
C ILE A 89 -0.36 0.22 2.12
N GLY A 90 -0.14 -0.16 0.85
CA GLY A 90 0.06 -1.55 0.46
C GLY A 90 1.25 -2.20 1.18
N ALA A 91 2.40 -1.51 1.19
CA ALA A 91 3.60 -1.96 1.89
C ALA A 91 3.39 -2.13 3.40
N GLY A 92 2.68 -1.20 4.04
CA GLY A 92 2.36 -1.26 5.47
C GLY A 92 1.38 -2.38 5.80
N LEU A 93 0.31 -2.51 5.03
CA LEU A 93 -0.71 -3.53 5.25
C LEU A 93 -0.19 -4.95 4.98
N ALA A 94 0.73 -5.14 4.03
CA ALA A 94 1.37 -6.43 3.84
C ALA A 94 2.19 -6.88 5.07
N ARG A 95 2.88 -5.94 5.72
CA ARG A 95 3.61 -6.19 6.98
C ARG A 95 2.65 -6.44 8.14
N TRP A 96 1.54 -5.72 8.18
CA TRP A 96 0.46 -5.94 9.14
C TRP A 96 -0.13 -7.35 9.01
N ASP A 97 -0.48 -7.79 7.80
CA ASP A 97 -1.08 -9.11 7.57
C ASP A 97 -0.13 -10.24 7.99
N ALA A 98 1.16 -10.08 7.70
CA ALA A 98 2.18 -11.03 8.15
C ALA A 98 2.25 -11.11 9.68
N ALA A 99 2.24 -9.96 10.37
CA ALA A 99 2.26 -9.91 11.84
C ALA A 99 0.98 -10.49 12.45
N ALA A 100 -0.18 -10.07 11.93
CA ALA A 100 -1.49 -10.53 12.41
C ALA A 100 -1.64 -12.05 12.29
N ARG A 101 -1.15 -12.65 11.21
CA ARG A 101 -1.14 -14.12 11.03
C ARG A 101 -0.30 -14.81 12.11
N VAL A 102 0.93 -14.35 12.35
CA VAL A 102 1.81 -14.93 13.37
C VAL A 102 1.20 -14.83 14.77
N ILE A 103 0.57 -13.69 15.10
CA ILE A 103 -0.09 -13.49 16.39
C ILE A 103 -1.28 -14.46 16.55
N ALA A 104 -2.09 -14.63 15.51
CA ALA A 104 -3.22 -15.57 15.53
C ALA A 104 -2.73 -17.02 15.72
N GLU A 105 -1.75 -17.46 14.92
CA GLU A 105 -1.16 -18.81 15.02
C GLU A 105 -0.57 -19.10 16.41
N ALA A 106 0.11 -18.12 17.02
CA ALA A 106 0.64 -18.26 18.37
C ALA A 106 -0.44 -18.35 19.45
N THR A 107 -1.62 -17.78 19.21
CA THR A 107 -2.74 -17.79 20.15
C THR A 107 -3.61 -19.05 20.02
N ASP A 108 -3.65 -19.65 18.82
CA ASP A 108 -4.41 -20.87 18.51
C ASP A 108 -3.62 -22.18 18.78
N ALA A 109 -2.36 -22.12 19.19
CA ALA A 109 -1.55 -23.29 19.49
C ALA A 109 -2.03 -23.97 20.81
N PRO A 110 -2.33 -25.30 20.80
CA PRO A 110 -2.64 -26.02 22.03
C PRO A 110 -1.41 -26.08 22.95
N ALA A 111 -1.65 -25.90 24.25
CA ALA A 111 -0.64 -25.98 25.31
C ALA A 111 -0.01 -27.37 25.44
#